data_AF-A0A2G9NUJ0-F1
#
_entry.id   AF-A0A2G9NUJ0-F1
#
_cell.length_a   1.000
_cell.length_b   1.000
_cell.length_c   1.000
_cell.angle_alpha   90.00
_cell.angle_beta   90.00
_cell.angle_gamma   90.00
#
_symmetry.space_group_name_H-M   'P 1'
#
loop_
_entity.id
_entity.type
_entity.pdbx_description
1 polymer ?
#
loop_
_entity_poly.entity_id
_entity_poly.type
_entity_poly.pdbx_seq_one_letter_code
_entity_poly.pdbx_strand_id
1 'polypeptide(L)'
;MELNPFIVLPITGALIGWLTNLIAINFLFRPNKPILGIQGVIPKRKKILAEKIAEASLNFLPKKIESLTKIPFIGNQIINYLKKEISEKVNETDNKEIERIIKQVAKKELRFIETSGAVLGFIIGLIQALILSIN
;
A
#
# COMPACT_ATOMS: atom_id res chain seq x y z
N MET A 1 26.65 16.13 32.49
CA MET A 1 26.52 14.69 32.22
C MET A 1 26.63 14.54 30.72
N GLU A 2 27.79 14.16 30.20
CA GLU A 2 27.96 14.01 28.76
C GLU A 2 27.20 12.78 28.28
N LEU A 3 26.47 12.91 27.17
CA LEU A 3 25.71 11.81 26.60
C LEU A 3 26.63 10.90 25.79
N ASN A 4 26.57 9.59 26.05
CA ASN A 4 27.39 8.61 25.34
C ASN A 4 26.94 8.47 23.87
N PRO A 5 27.79 8.73 22.87
CA PRO A 5 27.47 8.60 21.44
C PRO A 5 26.94 7.22 21.05
N PHE A 6 27.39 6.15 21.71
CA PHE A 6 26.92 4.78 21.51
C PHE A 6 25.45 4.56 21.89
N ILE A 7 24.87 5.49 22.64
CA ILE A 7 23.46 5.45 23.05
C ILE A 7 22.66 6.48 22.24
N VAL A 8 23.18 7.70 22.12
CA VAL A 8 22.46 8.79 21.45
C VAL A 8 22.26 8.52 19.97
N LEU A 9 23.31 8.10 19.25
CA LEU A 9 23.26 7.96 17.79
C LEU A 9 22.31 6.82 17.36
N PRO A 10 22.35 5.61 17.95
CA PRO A 10 21.39 4.55 17.60
C PRO A 10 19.95 4.92 17.94
N ILE A 11 19.71 5.53 19.09
CA ILE A 11 18.34 5.89 19.52
C ILE A 11 17.77 6.98 18.61
N THR A 12 18.53 8.03 18.32
CA THR A 12 18.09 9.10 17.43
C THR A 12 17.86 8.59 16.01
N GLY A 13 18.75 7.73 15.49
CA GLY A 13 18.56 7.07 14.20
C GLY A 13 17.27 6.24 14.16
N ALA A 14 17.04 5.41 15.18
CA ALA A 14 15.82 4.60 15.30
C ALA A 14 14.55 5.46 15.36
N LEU A 15 14.58 6.52 16.16
CA LEU A 15 13.47 7.46 16.30
C LEU A 15 13.15 8.15 14.96
N ILE A 16 14.17 8.64 14.25
CA ILE A 16 14.01 9.31 12.96
C ILE A 16 13.47 8.33 11.91
N GLY A 17 14.03 7.11 11.85
CA GLY A 17 13.58 6.08 10.92
C GLY A 17 12.13 5.65 11.16
N TRP A 18 11.75 5.48 12.42
CA TRP A 18 10.37 5.18 12.81
C TRP A 18 9.42 6.33 12.48
N LEU A 19 9.74 7.55 12.91
CA LEU A 19 8.91 8.74 12.72
C LEU A 19 8.70 9.05 11.23
N THR A 20 9.75 8.96 10.43
CA THR A 20 9.70 9.25 9.00
C THR A 20 8.81 8.23 8.28
N ASN A 21 8.94 6.94 8.60
CA ASN A 21 8.07 5.92 8.00
C ASN A 21 6.61 6.05 8.47
N LEU A 22 6.37 6.42 9.73
CA LEU A 22 5.02 6.69 10.23
C LEU A 22 4.34 7.83 9.44
N ILE A 23 5.08 8.90 9.16
CA ILE A 23 4.59 10.04 8.35
C ILE A 23 4.36 9.60 6.90
N ALA A 24 5.31 8.89 6.29
CA ALA A 24 5.22 8.43 4.92
C ALA A 24 4.00 7.52 4.69
N ILE A 25 3.76 6.58 5.62
CA ILE A 25 2.59 5.71 5.59
C ILE A 25 1.31 6.53 5.66
N ASN A 26 1.25 7.54 6.53
CA ASN A 26 0.08 8.41 6.61
C ASN A 26 -0.19 9.17 5.30
N PHE A 27 0.88 9.63 4.61
CA PHE A 27 0.78 10.27 3.30
C PHE A 27 0.38 9.34 2.16
N LEU A 28 0.45 8.01 2.31
CA LEU A 28 -0.14 7.11 1.31
C LEU A 28 -1.68 7.20 1.31
N PHE A 29 -2.28 7.40 2.49
CA PHE A 29 -3.74 7.36 2.65
C PHE A 29 -4.38 8.74 2.75
N ARG A 30 -3.66 9.76 3.21
CA ARG A 30 -4.19 11.10 3.43
C ARG A 30 -3.30 12.18 2.79
N PRO A 31 -3.87 13.32 2.37
CA PRO A 31 -5.29 13.68 2.45
C PRO A 31 -6.12 13.06 1.32
N ASN A 32 -7.42 12.84 1.57
CA ASN A 32 -8.33 12.20 0.61
C ASN A 32 -8.62 13.09 -0.61
N LYS A 33 -8.64 14.40 -0.39
CA LYS A 33 -8.72 15.43 -1.42
C LYS A 33 -7.39 16.19 -1.46
N PRO A 34 -6.96 16.68 -2.63
CA PRO A 34 -5.73 17.46 -2.72
C PRO A 34 -5.81 18.70 -1.84
N ILE A 35 -4.81 18.90 -0.99
CA ILE A 35 -4.63 20.11 -0.18
C ILE A 35 -3.28 20.71 -0.59
N LEU A 36 -3.29 21.93 -1.11
CA LEU A 36 -2.07 22.60 -1.61
C LEU A 36 -1.29 21.75 -2.64
N GLY A 37 -1.99 20.96 -3.46
CA GLY A 37 -1.40 20.04 -4.44
C GLY A 37 -0.92 18.70 -3.87
N ILE A 38 -0.89 18.53 -2.54
CA ILE A 38 -0.54 17.28 -1.87
C ILE A 38 -1.81 16.43 -1.72
N GLN A 39 -1.77 15.21 -2.25
CA GLN A 39 -2.84 14.23 -2.11
C GLN A 39 -2.24 12.87 -1.77
N GLY A 40 -2.95 12.10 -0.95
CA GLY A 40 -2.55 10.73 -0.66
C GLY A 40 -2.49 9.87 -1.93
N VAL A 41 -1.49 9.01 -2.02
CA VAL A 41 -1.24 8.18 -3.21
C VAL A 41 -2.42 7.23 -3.51
N ILE A 42 -2.96 6.58 -2.47
CA ILE A 42 -4.08 5.64 -2.60
C ILE A 42 -5.37 6.36 -3.05
N PRO A 43 -5.82 7.45 -2.39
CA PRO A 43 -6.95 8.25 -2.89
C PRO A 43 -6.77 8.70 -4.35
N LYS A 44 -5.57 9.14 -4.73
CA LYS A 44 -5.27 9.65 -6.08
C LYS A 44 -5.36 8.57 -7.17
N ARG A 45 -5.01 7.32 -6.87
CA ARG A 45 -4.96 6.21 -7.85
C ARG A 45 -6.12 5.22 -7.74
N LYS A 46 -7.06 5.49 -6.85
CA LYS A 46 -8.14 4.58 -6.49
C LYS A 46 -8.95 4.03 -7.66
N LYS A 47 -9.38 4.88 -8.60
CA LYS A 47 -10.19 4.44 -9.76
C LYS A 47 -9.45 3.39 -10.59
N ILE A 48 -8.17 3.64 -10.85
CA ILE A 48 -7.29 2.72 -11.58
C ILE A 48 -7.09 1.41 -10.78
N LEU A 49 -6.90 1.50 -9.46
CA LEU A 49 -6.78 0.31 -8.62
C LEU A 49 -8.05 -0.53 -8.63
N ALA A 50 -9.20 0.12 -8.59
CA ALA A 50 -10.52 -0.50 -8.63
C ALA A 50 -10.76 -1.22 -9.96
N GLU A 51 -10.49 -0.55 -11.09
CA GLU A 51 -10.55 -1.12 -12.44
C GLU A 51 -9.62 -2.34 -12.60
N LYS A 52 -8.40 -2.27 -12.07
CA LYS A 52 -7.46 -3.39 -12.09
C LYS A 52 -7.91 -4.57 -11.23
N ILE A 53 -8.57 -4.31 -10.10
CA ILE A 53 -9.16 -5.35 -9.25
C ILE A 53 -10.34 -6.02 -9.98
N ALA A 54 -11.19 -5.23 -10.66
CA ALA A 54 -12.26 -5.76 -11.50
C ALA A 54 -11.73 -6.69 -12.60
N GLU A 55 -10.70 -6.23 -13.32
CA GLU A 55 -10.06 -7.01 -14.38
C GLU A 55 -9.41 -8.28 -13.83
N ALA A 56 -8.68 -8.19 -12.71
CA ALA A 56 -8.11 -9.37 -12.06
C ALA A 56 -9.19 -10.37 -11.62
N SER A 57 -10.36 -9.89 -11.17
CA SER A 57 -11.47 -10.74 -10.74
C SER A 57 -12.02 -11.61 -11.87
N LEU A 58 -12.01 -11.11 -13.11
CA LEU A 58 -12.39 -11.89 -14.31
C LEU A 58 -11.39 -13.02 -14.60
N ASN A 59 -10.13 -12.89 -14.21
CA ASN A 59 -9.13 -13.94 -14.37
C ASN A 59 -9.28 -15.06 -13.33
N PHE A 60 -9.98 -14.80 -12.22
CA PHE A 60 -10.28 -15.79 -11.18
C PHE A 60 -11.64 -16.44 -11.35
N LEU A 61 -12.26 -16.34 -12.53
CA LEU A 61 -13.54 -16.99 -12.80
C LEU A 61 -13.44 -18.51 -12.54
N PRO A 62 -14.43 -19.11 -11.85
CA PRO A 62 -14.40 -20.54 -11.57
C PRO A 62 -14.44 -21.33 -12.88
N LYS A 63 -13.76 -22.49 -12.92
CA LYS A 63 -13.68 -23.38 -14.10
C LYS A 63 -15.04 -23.69 -14.74
N LYS A 64 -16.11 -23.73 -13.95
CA LYS A 64 -17.49 -23.91 -14.44
C LYS A 64 -17.93 -22.76 -15.35
N ILE A 65 -17.62 -21.51 -14.99
CA ILE A 65 -17.89 -20.34 -15.85
C ILE A 65 -16.94 -20.33 -17.05
N GLU A 66 -15.67 -20.70 -16.86
CA GLU A 66 -14.73 -20.82 -17.98
C GLU A 66 -15.21 -21.81 -19.05
N SER A 67 -15.82 -22.94 -18.66
CA SER A 67 -16.41 -23.88 -19.62
C SER A 67 -17.58 -23.30 -20.42
N LEU A 68 -18.37 -22.39 -19.82
CA LEU A 68 -19.45 -21.68 -20.49
C LEU A 68 -18.92 -20.62 -21.47
N THR A 69 -17.76 -20.04 -21.17
CA THR A 69 -17.08 -19.09 -22.07
C THR A 69 -16.51 -19.74 -23.34
N LYS A 70 -16.37 -21.06 -23.38
CA LYS A 70 -15.88 -21.81 -24.55
C LYS A 70 -16.97 -22.16 -25.55
N ILE A 71 -18.24 -21.92 -25.21
CA ILE A 71 -19.37 -22.20 -26.10
C ILE A 71 -19.38 -21.17 -27.23
N PRO A 72 -19.39 -21.60 -28.51
CA PRO A 72 -19.50 -20.68 -29.65
C PRO A 72 -20.72 -19.77 -29.48
N PHE A 73 -20.59 -18.48 -29.85
CA PHE A 73 -21.63 -17.44 -29.75
C PHE A 73 -21.98 -17.01 -28.30
N ILE A 74 -22.24 -17.95 -27.39
CA ILE A 74 -22.64 -17.69 -26.00
C ILE A 74 -21.46 -17.20 -25.14
N GLY A 75 -20.27 -17.74 -25.36
CA GLY A 75 -19.12 -17.46 -24.51
C GLY A 75 -18.67 -16.00 -24.54
N ASN A 76 -18.60 -15.39 -25.73
CA ASN A 76 -18.24 -13.98 -25.88
C ASN A 76 -19.29 -13.05 -25.27
N GLN A 77 -20.58 -13.41 -25.33
CA GLN A 77 -21.66 -12.64 -24.69
C GLN A 77 -21.52 -12.66 -23.16
N ILE A 78 -21.21 -13.83 -22.58
CA ILE A 78 -21.01 -13.99 -21.13
C ILE A 78 -19.81 -13.16 -20.66
N ILE A 79 -18.68 -13.20 -21.37
CA ILE A 79 -17.49 -12.42 -21.00
C ILE A 79 -17.80 -10.93 -21.02
N ASN A 80 -18.46 -10.43 -22.07
CA ASN A 80 -18.80 -9.02 -22.19
C ASN A 80 -19.79 -8.56 -21.11
N TYR A 81 -20.78 -9.40 -20.79
CA TYR A 81 -21.73 -9.14 -19.71
C TYR A 81 -21.03 -9.08 -18.35
N LEU A 82 -20.20 -10.07 -18.02
CA LEU A 82 -19.45 -10.11 -16.76
C LEU A 82 -18.50 -8.92 -16.63
N LYS A 83 -17.80 -8.56 -17.71
CA LYS A 83 -16.91 -7.40 -17.72
C LYS A 83 -17.67 -6.11 -17.43
N LYS A 84 -18.85 -5.95 -18.03
CA LYS A 84 -19.72 -4.79 -17.81
C LYS A 84 -20.25 -4.75 -16.38
N GLU A 85 -20.83 -5.86 -15.89
CA GLU A 85 -21.41 -5.98 -14.55
C GLU A 85 -20.37 -5.69 -13.44
N ILE A 86 -19.16 -6.29 -13.53
CA ILE A 86 -18.10 -6.06 -12.54
C ILE A 86 -17.60 -4.61 -12.60
N SER A 87 -17.46 -4.03 -13.80
CA SER A 87 -17.03 -2.63 -13.94
C SER A 87 -18.07 -1.67 -13.38
N GLU A 88 -19.36 -1.92 -13.61
CA GLU A 88 -20.47 -1.15 -13.04
C GLU A 88 -20.48 -1.29 -11.52
N LYS A 89 -20.35 -2.51 -10.98
CA LYS A 89 -20.31 -2.75 -9.54
C LYS A 89 -19.13 -2.05 -8.86
N VAL A 90 -17.97 -2.01 -9.50
CA VAL A 90 -16.80 -1.30 -8.99
C VAL A 90 -17.01 0.22 -9.00
N ASN A 91 -17.67 0.78 -10.00
CA ASN A 91 -18.01 2.20 -10.04
C ASN A 91 -19.08 2.59 -9.02
N GLU A 92 -20.02 1.68 -8.72
CA GLU A 92 -21.05 1.84 -7.69
C GLU A 92 -20.53 1.66 -6.27
N THR A 93 -19.44 0.90 -6.09
CA THR A 93 -18.86 0.63 -4.78
C THR A 93 -18.42 1.94 -4.15
N ASP A 94 -18.83 2.20 -2.90
CA ASP A 94 -18.44 3.42 -2.21
C ASP A 94 -16.92 3.49 -2.19
N ASN A 95 -16.45 4.66 -2.59
CA ASN A 95 -15.09 5.09 -2.44
C ASN A 95 -14.49 4.63 -1.08
N LYS A 96 -15.19 4.79 0.03
CA LYS A 96 -14.64 4.42 1.34
C LYS A 96 -14.36 2.92 1.49
N GLU A 97 -15.11 2.06 0.80
CA GLU A 97 -14.98 0.62 0.89
C GLU A 97 -13.73 0.10 0.18
N ILE A 98 -13.44 0.59 -1.03
CA ILE A 98 -12.20 0.27 -1.75
C ILE A 98 -10.98 0.68 -0.93
N GLU A 99 -11.04 1.87 -0.32
CA GLU A 99 -9.97 2.34 0.57
C GLU A 99 -9.81 1.41 1.79
N ARG A 100 -10.92 0.94 2.37
CA ARG A 100 -10.90 -0.01 3.49
C ARG A 100 -10.25 -1.32 3.10
N ILE A 101 -10.57 -1.88 1.94
CA ILE A 101 -9.99 -3.13 1.41
C ILE A 101 -8.48 -2.94 1.23
N ILE A 102 -8.06 -1.89 0.52
CA ILE A 102 -6.63 -1.60 0.29
C ILE A 102 -5.89 -1.45 1.62
N LYS A 103 -6.49 -0.71 2.57
CA LYS A 103 -5.89 -0.49 3.88
C LYS A 103 -5.78 -1.78 4.69
N GLN A 104 -6.76 -2.67 4.62
CA GLN A 104 -6.72 -3.97 5.30
C GLN A 104 -5.59 -4.85 4.77
N VAL A 105 -5.43 -4.93 3.45
CA VAL A 105 -4.37 -5.71 2.80
C VAL A 105 -3.00 -5.10 3.12
N ALA A 106 -2.86 -3.78 2.99
CA ALA A 106 -1.58 -3.09 3.20
C ALA A 106 -1.15 -3.01 4.67
N LYS A 107 -2.07 -3.14 5.64
CA LYS A 107 -1.79 -2.90 7.08
C LYS A 107 -0.62 -3.74 7.62
N LYS A 108 -0.45 -4.97 7.14
CA LYS A 108 0.64 -5.85 7.58
C LYS A 108 1.97 -5.38 6.99
N GLU A 109 1.99 -5.13 5.69
CA GLU A 109 3.18 -4.66 4.96
C GLU A 109 3.67 -3.30 5.45
N LEU A 110 2.75 -2.38 5.74
CA LEU A 110 3.10 -1.04 6.23
C LEU A 110 3.72 -1.10 7.63
N ARG A 111 3.22 -1.99 8.50
CA ARG A 111 3.82 -2.19 9.83
C ARG A 111 5.23 -2.76 9.74
N PHE A 112 5.48 -3.65 8.77
CA PHE A 112 6.83 -4.14 8.51
C PHE A 112 7.78 -3.00 8.08
N ILE A 113 7.31 -2.08 7.22
CA ILE A 113 8.09 -0.91 6.80
C ILE A 113 8.40 0.01 8.00
N GLU A 114 7.39 0.31 8.82
CA GLU A 114 7.54 1.12 10.04
C GLU A 114 8.61 0.53 11.00
N THR A 115 8.52 -0.77 11.30
CA THR A 115 9.49 -1.44 12.19
C THR A 115 10.87 -1.53 11.56
N SER A 116 10.94 -1.77 10.25
CA SER A 116 12.22 -1.82 9.54
C SER A 116 12.92 -0.46 9.56
N GLY A 117 12.17 0.64 9.46
CA GLY A 117 12.72 2.00 9.57
C GLY A 117 13.43 2.23 10.91
N ALA A 118 12.81 1.80 12.01
CA ALA A 118 13.41 1.88 13.34
C ALA A 118 14.68 1.03 13.47
N VAL A 119 14.63 -0.22 13.00
CA VAL A 119 15.76 -1.16 13.07
C VAL A 119 16.94 -0.66 12.22
N LEU A 120 16.68 -0.21 10.99
CA LEU A 120 17.72 0.33 10.12
C LEU A 120 18.31 1.61 10.69
N GLY A 121 17.48 2.51 11.22
CA GLY A 121 17.94 3.72 11.89
C GLY A 121 18.84 3.43 13.08
N PHE A 122 18.51 2.43 13.88
CA PHE A 122 19.33 1.96 14.99
C PHE A 122 20.69 1.44 14.52
N ILE A 123 20.70 0.58 13.49
CA ILE A 123 21.93 0.01 12.92
C ILE A 123 22.83 1.11 12.36
N ILE A 124 22.26 2.07 11.62
CA ILE A 124 23.01 3.21 11.06
C ILE A 124 23.62 4.03 12.20
N GLY A 125 22.86 4.32 13.26
CA GLY A 125 23.39 5.05 14.41
C GLY A 125 24.48 4.30 15.17
N LEU A 126 24.43 2.96 15.23
CA LEU A 126 25.51 2.15 15.80
C LEU A 126 26.77 2.23 14.95
N ILE A 127 26.64 2.12 13.62
CA ILE A 127 27.76 2.25 12.69
C ILE A 127 28.38 3.65 12.82
N GLN A 128 27.55 4.70 12.92
CA GLN A 128 28.03 6.07 13.10
C GLN A 128 28.79 6.27 14.42
N ALA A 129 28.30 5.68 15.52
CA ALA A 129 28.99 5.71 16.81
C ALA A 129 30.34 4.97 16.77
N LEU A 130 30.41 3.82 16.09
CA LEU A 130 31.65 3.08 15.90
C LEU A 130 32.66 3.87 15.07
N ILE A 131 32.23 4.50 13.96
CA ILE A 131 33.09 5.34 13.13
C ILE A 131 33.64 6.52 13.94
N LEU A 132 32.80 7.19 14.73
CA LEU A 132 33.21 8.30 15.58
C LEU A 132 34.20 7.87 16.68
N SER A 133 34.15 6.61 17.13
CA SER A 133 35.08 6.10 18.13
C SER A 133 36.49 5.80 17.60
N ILE A 134 36.65 5.69 16.28
CA ILE A 134 37.94 5.36 15.62
C ILE A 134 38.66 6.64 15.16
N ASN A 135 37.95 7.77 15.08
CA ASN A 135 38.41 9.04 14.50
C ASN A 135 38.61 10.10 15.59
#